data_AF-A0A2M7FTL7-F1
#
_entry.id   AF-A0A2M7FTL7-F1
#
_cell.length_a   1.000
_cell.length_b   1.000
_cell.length_c   1.000
_cell.angle_alpha   90.00
_cell.angle_beta   90.00
_cell.angle_gamma   90.00
#
_symmetry.space_group_name_H-M   'P 1'
#
loop_
_entity.id
_entity.type
_entity.pdbx_description
1 polymer ?
#
loop_
_entity_poly.entity_id
_entity_poly.type
_entity_poly.pdbx_seq_one_letter_code
_entity_poly.pdbx_strand_id
1 'polypeptide(L)' 'MQTWQMQGAKARMSELIKCAQIQPQDITVHGKSVAVVV' A
#
# COMPACT_ATOMS: atom_id res chain seq x y z
N MET A 1 -7.09 1.92 7.16
CA MET A 1 -5.76 1.57 6.64
C MET A 1 -5.88 0.29 5.83
N GLN A 2 -5.74 0.34 4.50
CA GLN A 2 -5.79 -0.84 3.64
C GLN A 2 -4.38 -1.43 3.49
N THR A 3 -4.31 -2.76 3.38
CA THR A 3 -3.06 -3.50 3.19
C THR A 3 -2.90 -3.92 1.74
N TRP A 4 -1.72 -3.67 1.20
CA TRP A 4 -1.35 -4.00 -0.17
C TRP A 4 -0.23 -5.03 -0.14
N GLN A 5 -0.35 -6.14 -0.87
CA GLN A 5 0.84 -6.92 -1.20
C GLN A 5 1.70 -6.11 -2.17
N MET A 6 3.02 -6.19 -2.04
CA MET A 6 3.98 -5.42 -2.85
C MET A 6 3.70 -5.48 -4.36
N GLN A 7 3.35 -6.66 -4.88
CA GLN A 7 2.99 -6.81 -6.29
C GLN A 7 1.72 -6.05 -6.68
N GLY A 8 0.72 -6.00 -5.79
CA GLY A 8 -0.52 -5.26 -6.00
C GLY A 8 -0.30 -3.75 -5.92
N ALA A 9 0.51 -3.30 -4.94
CA ALA A 9 0.91 -1.90 -4.79
C ALA A 9 1.64 -1.41 -6.06
N LYS A 10 2.59 -2.20 -6.59
CA LYS A 10 3.32 -1.87 -7.82
C LYS A 10 2.39 -1.77 -9.04
N ALA A 11 1.46 -2.72 -9.20
CA ALA A 11 0.56 -2.76 -10.35
C ALA A 11 -0.49 -1.64 -10.35
N ARG A 12 -0.88 -1.14 -9.16
CA ARG A 12 -1.96 -0.15 -8.97
C ARG A 12 -1.45 1.08 -8.21
N MET A 13 -0.24 1.52 -8.50
CA MET A 13 0.43 2.62 -7.79
C MET A 13 -0.43 3.88 -7.70
N SER A 14 -1.06 4.30 -8.80
CA SER A 14 -1.90 5.50 -8.81
C SER A 14 -3.09 5.43 -7.84
N GLU A 15 -3.65 4.24 -7.62
CA GLU A 15 -4.75 4.05 -6.66
C GLU A 15 -4.23 4.02 -5.23
N LEU A 16 -3.11 3.34 -4.99
CA LEU A 16 -2.43 3.35 -3.70
C LEU A 16 -2.14 4.79 -3.25
N ILE A 17 -1.63 5.65 -4.14
CA ILE A 17 -1.38 7.07 -3.83
C ILE A 17 -2.69 7.82 -3.54
N LYS A 18 -3.76 7.59 -4.31
CA LYS A 18 -5.08 8.20 -4.02
C LYS A 18 -5.61 7.78 -2.65
N CYS A 19 -5.44 6.52 -2.27
CA CYS A 19 -5.85 6.03 -0.95
C CYS A 19 -4.97 6.64 0.16
N ALA A 20 -3.68 6.81 -0.08
CA ALA A 20 -2.73 7.42 0.87
C ALA A 20 -3.10 8.86 1.24
N GLN A 21 -3.63 9.64 0.30
CA GLN A 21 -4.12 11.00 0.55
C GLN A 21 -5.27 11.06 1.56
N ILE A 22 -6.02 9.97 1.73
CA ILE A 22 -7.16 9.90 2.66
C ILE A 22 -6.71 9.30 4.00
N GLN A 23 -5.89 8.26 3.96
CA GLN A 23 -5.33 7.59 5.14
C GLN A 23 -4.06 6.83 4.77
N PRO A 24 -3.13 6.58 5.72
CA PRO A 24 -1.95 5.76 5.47
C PRO A 24 -2.28 4.38 4.88
N GLN A 25 -1.38 3.87 4.04
CA GLN A 25 -1.49 2.58 3.36
C GLN A 25 -0.34 1.66 3.73
N ASP A 26 -0.64 0.44 4.17
CA ASP A 26 0.37 -0.54 4.55
C ASP A 26 0.74 -1.41 3.34
N ILE A 27 2.03 -1.60 3.11
CA ILE A 27 2.57 -2.48 2.08
C ILE A 27 3.23 -3.67 2.77
N THR A 28 2.90 -4.87 2.27
CA THR A 28 3.35 -6.15 2.83
C THR A 28 4.08 -7.00 1.78
N VAL A 29 4.98 -7.86 2.28
CA VAL A 29 5.62 -8.94 1.51
C VAL A 29 5.48 -10.23 2.31
N HIS A 30 4.90 -11.26 1.71
CA HIS A 30 4.59 -12.53 2.39
C HIS A 30 3.80 -12.32 3.71
N GLY A 31 2.88 -11.34 3.70
CA GLY A 31 2.02 -10.99 4.84
C GLY A 31 2.70 -10.21 5.96
N LYS A 32 4.00 -9.90 5.84
CA LYS A 32 4.72 -9.03 6.80
C LYS A 32 4.69 -7.59 6.31
N SER A 33 4.34 -6.65 7.18
CA SER A 33 4.42 -5.21 6.87
C SER A 33 5.88 -4.82 6.64
N VAL A 34 6.13 -4.09 5.55
CA VAL A 34 7.48 -3.66 5.13
C VAL A 34 7.57 -2.15 4.87
N ALA A 35 6.46 -1.48 4.58
CA ALA A 35 6.43 -0.05 4.37
C ALA A 35 5.02 0.52 4.60
N VAL A 36 4.95 1.79 4.97
CA VAL A 36 3.69 2.55 5.01
C VAL A 36 3.84 3.77 4.11
N VAL A 37 2.82 4.03 3.28
CA VAL A 37 2.74 5.22 2.43
C VAL A 37 1.79 6.21 3.09
N VAL A 38 2.26 7.45 3.26
CA VAL A 38 1.56 8.59 3.88
C VAL A 38 1.44 9.76 2.92
#